data_AF-A0A0J7YZ05-F1
#
_entry.id   AF-A0A0J7YZ05-F1
#
_cell.length_a   1.000
_cell.length_b   1.000
_cell.length_c   1.000
_cell.angle_alpha   90.00
_cell.angle_beta   90.00
_cell.angle_gamma   90.00
#
_symmetry.space_group_name_H-M   'P 1'
#
loop_
_entity.id
_entity.type
_entity.pdbx_description
1 polymer ?
#
loop_
_entity_poly.entity_id
_entity_poly.type
_entity_poly.pdbx_seq_one_letter_code
_entity_poly.pdbx_strand_id
1 'polypeptide(L)'
;MGHCNITVLLPPFDVDARTLPANDPARAAELAATLNTVEEVLEEIGPRSVHDSVPYLYARTDLEIVQTAVWGHVLGISDPALADSGNDLPLLSEARGLRERYPDARIVGRVGFHCGAAHTEDIVWLPDGAMFHAAGWPGDEPFEVTGDPGAIASALGIPAEALEDLGLDEEDPADIEWADFAALALGEADPWGIERIQTTAFRVRHTEFATSTMEELYFTG
;
A
#
# COMPACT_ATOMS: atom_id res chain seq x y z
N MET A 1 7.31 -10.12 -6.46
CA MET A 1 7.21 -10.10 -4.99
C MET A 1 5.88 -9.45 -4.70
N GLY A 2 5.03 -10.00 -3.84
CA GLY A 2 3.73 -9.38 -3.62
C GLY A 2 3.84 -8.08 -2.81
N HIS A 3 2.91 -7.17 -3.00
CA HIS A 3 2.79 -5.93 -2.22
C HIS A 3 1.47 -5.94 -1.48
N CYS A 4 1.48 -5.47 -0.23
CA CYS A 4 0.29 -5.21 0.56
C CYS A 4 0.60 -4.00 1.43
N ASN A 5 0.92 -2.84 0.81
CA ASN A 5 1.43 -1.69 1.55
C ASN A 5 0.77 -0.36 1.20
N ILE A 6 0.73 0.53 2.19
CA ILE A 6 0.36 1.93 2.06
C ILE A 6 1.48 2.79 2.64
N THR A 7 1.83 3.87 1.94
CA THR A 7 2.67 4.95 2.43
C THR A 7 1.82 6.20 2.59
N VAL A 8 1.82 6.78 3.79
CA VAL A 8 1.27 8.11 4.05
C VAL A 8 2.43 9.08 4.22
N LEU A 9 2.60 9.98 3.26
CA LEU A 9 3.64 10.98 3.24
C LEU A 9 3.04 12.33 3.67
N LEU A 10 3.41 12.79 4.86
CA LEU A 10 3.01 14.09 5.39
C LEU A 10 3.96 15.19 4.86
N PRO A 11 3.50 16.45 4.73
CA PRO A 11 4.38 17.54 4.35
C PRO A 11 5.52 17.75 5.38
N PRO A 12 6.74 18.12 4.95
CA PRO A 12 7.15 18.38 3.57
C PRO A 12 7.33 17.11 2.72
N PHE A 13 7.08 17.21 1.41
CA PHE A 13 7.15 16.06 0.47
C PHE A 13 8.52 15.84 -0.18
N ASP A 14 9.48 16.76 0.03
CA ASP A 14 10.86 16.61 -0.43
C ASP A 14 11.65 15.79 0.58
N VAL A 15 11.66 14.48 0.36
CA VAL A 15 12.10 13.46 1.32
C VAL A 15 12.90 12.40 0.60
N ASP A 16 14.09 12.13 1.11
CA ASP A 16 14.88 10.98 0.68
C ASP A 16 14.74 9.87 1.74
N ALA A 17 14.16 8.75 1.33
CA ALA A 17 13.93 7.58 2.17
C ALA A 17 15.24 7.05 2.80
N ARG A 18 16.39 7.27 2.15
CA ARG A 18 17.71 6.94 2.69
C ARG A 18 18.06 7.81 3.91
N THR A 19 17.49 9.00 4.03
CA THR A 19 17.81 9.91 5.15
C THR A 19 16.80 9.85 6.28
N LEU A 20 15.80 8.97 6.17
CA LEU A 20 14.76 8.82 7.17
C LEU A 20 15.33 8.51 8.57
N PRO A 21 14.72 9.07 9.62
CA PRO A 21 15.06 8.70 10.99
C PRO A 21 14.71 7.23 11.25
N ALA A 22 15.24 6.69 12.36
CA ALA A 22 14.81 5.38 12.83
C ALA A 22 13.29 5.36 13.07
N ASN A 23 12.67 4.20 12.85
CA ASN A 23 11.27 3.98 13.15
C ASN A 23 10.97 4.29 14.63
N ASP A 24 9.85 4.95 14.90
CA ASP A 24 9.29 5.18 16.23
C ASP A 24 8.26 4.07 16.56
N PRO A 25 8.60 3.06 17.39
CA PRO A 25 7.72 1.92 17.64
C PRO A 25 6.43 2.30 18.37
N ALA A 26 6.47 3.31 19.24
CA ALA A 26 5.29 3.75 19.99
C ALA A 26 4.27 4.38 19.03
N ARG A 27 4.73 5.26 18.13
CA ARG A 27 3.87 5.85 17.10
C ARG A 27 3.45 4.83 16.04
N ALA A 28 4.28 3.84 15.75
CA ALA A 28 3.91 2.72 14.87
C ALA A 28 2.77 1.88 15.47
N ALA A 29 2.81 1.62 16.79
CA ALA A 29 1.72 0.93 17.49
C ALA A 29 0.42 1.74 17.47
N GLU A 30 0.50 3.06 17.70
CA GLU A 30 -0.65 3.97 17.54
C GLU A 30 -1.22 3.92 16.13
N LEU A 31 -0.37 3.93 15.09
CA LEU A 31 -0.80 3.81 13.70
C LEU A 31 -1.53 2.48 13.46
N ALA A 32 -0.95 1.36 13.89
CA ALA A 32 -1.54 0.02 13.73
C ALA A 32 -2.93 -0.07 14.37
N ALA A 33 -3.10 0.49 15.58
CA ALA A 33 -4.38 0.50 16.29
C ALA A 33 -5.45 1.38 15.63
N THR A 34 -5.10 2.15 14.59
CA THR A 34 -6.02 3.08 13.93
C THR A 34 -6.46 2.65 12.55
N LEU A 35 -5.95 1.52 12.05
CA LEU A 35 -6.31 0.93 10.77
C LEU A 35 -7.74 0.36 10.84
N ASN A 36 -8.54 0.50 9.77
CA ASN A 36 -9.92 -0.01 9.79
C ASN A 36 -9.98 -1.55 9.75
N THR A 37 -8.90 -2.18 9.28
CA THR A 37 -8.73 -3.64 9.25
C THR A 37 -8.43 -4.22 10.64
N VAL A 38 -7.97 -3.40 11.59
CA VAL A 38 -7.51 -3.81 12.92
C VAL A 38 -8.55 -3.45 13.98
N GLU A 39 -8.97 -4.44 14.75
CA GLU A 39 -9.84 -4.21 15.92
C GLU A 39 -9.02 -3.99 17.20
N GLU A 40 -7.90 -4.70 17.35
CA GLU A 40 -7.05 -4.59 18.54
C GLU A 40 -5.61 -5.01 18.25
N VAL A 41 -4.63 -4.27 18.79
CA VAL A 41 -3.23 -4.68 18.81
C VAL A 41 -2.98 -5.54 20.04
N LEU A 42 -2.57 -6.80 19.84
CA LEU A 42 -2.40 -7.79 20.90
C LEU A 42 -0.98 -7.84 21.46
N GLU A 43 0.03 -7.73 20.58
CA GLU A 43 1.43 -7.88 20.94
C GLU A 43 2.35 -7.14 19.97
N GLU A 44 3.41 -6.52 20.49
CA GLU A 44 4.54 -6.06 19.67
C GLU A 44 5.55 -7.20 19.51
N ILE A 45 5.76 -7.64 18.27
CA ILE A 45 6.73 -8.70 17.93
C ILE A 45 8.15 -8.13 17.83
N GLY A 46 8.26 -6.87 17.42
CA GLY A 46 9.52 -6.14 17.30
C GLY A 46 9.88 -5.78 15.86
N PRO A 47 11.11 -5.32 15.62
CA PRO A 47 11.51 -4.76 14.34
C PRO A 47 11.54 -5.82 13.22
N ARG A 48 11.17 -5.41 12.01
CA ARG A 48 11.24 -6.20 10.78
C ARG A 48 11.80 -5.38 9.62
N SER A 49 12.41 -6.06 8.66
CA SER A 49 12.79 -5.43 7.39
C SER A 49 11.54 -5.09 6.58
N VAL A 50 11.56 -3.97 5.88
CA VAL A 50 10.54 -3.66 4.86
C VAL A 50 10.48 -4.72 3.75
N HIS A 51 11.57 -5.46 3.52
CA HIS A 51 11.61 -6.59 2.56
C HIS A 51 10.94 -7.86 3.08
N ASP A 52 10.79 -7.97 4.41
CA ASP A 52 10.03 -9.06 5.03
C ASP A 52 8.53 -8.74 5.01
N SER A 53 8.07 -7.77 4.20
CA SER A 53 6.66 -7.43 4.07
C SER A 53 5.85 -8.61 3.54
N VAL A 54 4.64 -8.75 4.07
CA VAL A 54 3.65 -9.77 3.70
C VAL A 54 3.32 -9.60 2.20
N PRO A 55 3.37 -10.67 1.36
CA PRO A 55 2.42 -11.78 1.44
C PRO A 55 3.03 -13.17 1.20
N TYR A 56 4.07 -13.52 1.97
CA TYR A 56 4.52 -14.92 2.07
C TYR A 56 3.96 -15.55 3.35
N LEU A 57 2.65 -15.76 3.35
CA LEU A 57 1.92 -16.36 4.46
C LEU A 57 2.10 -17.89 4.38
N TYR A 58 2.66 -18.48 5.43
CA TYR A 58 2.86 -19.92 5.53
C TYR A 58 1.80 -20.58 6.42
N ALA A 59 1.24 -19.84 7.37
CA ALA A 59 0.23 -20.29 8.30
C ALA A 59 -0.84 -19.22 8.52
N ARG A 60 -2.03 -19.64 8.98
CA ARG A 60 -3.13 -18.72 9.32
C ARG A 60 -2.72 -17.66 10.34
N THR A 61 -1.81 -17.99 11.25
CA THR A 61 -1.27 -17.05 12.24
C THR A 61 -0.48 -15.91 11.61
N ASP A 62 -0.04 -16.04 10.36
CA ASP A 62 0.65 -14.97 9.65
C ASP A 62 -0.33 -13.89 9.18
N LEU A 63 -1.63 -14.22 9.05
CA LEU A 63 -2.68 -13.23 8.76
C LEU A 63 -2.86 -12.22 9.89
N GLU A 64 -2.48 -12.60 11.12
CA GLU A 64 -2.58 -11.75 12.31
C GLU A 64 -1.43 -10.75 12.40
N ILE A 65 -0.50 -10.72 11.44
CA ILE A 65 0.70 -9.88 11.48
C ILE A 65 0.53 -8.65 10.60
N VAL A 66 0.61 -7.48 11.24
CA VAL A 66 0.68 -6.18 10.57
C VAL A 66 2.04 -5.57 10.83
N GLN A 67 2.64 -4.95 9.82
CA GLN A 67 3.84 -4.15 9.97
C GLN A 67 3.48 -2.68 9.81
N THR A 68 3.86 -1.85 10.78
CA THR A 68 3.72 -0.40 10.67
C THR A 68 5.03 0.30 11.00
N ALA A 69 5.18 1.51 10.49
CA ALA A 69 6.33 2.33 10.77
C ALA A 69 5.99 3.82 10.74
N VAL A 70 6.73 4.58 11.54
CA VAL A 70 6.70 6.04 11.54
C VAL A 70 8.14 6.54 11.51
N TRP A 71 8.58 6.98 10.33
CA TRP A 71 9.90 7.55 10.08
C TRP A 71 9.79 9.09 9.99
N GLY A 72 9.39 9.73 11.09
CA GLY A 72 9.15 11.17 11.10
C GLY A 72 7.82 11.53 10.42
N HIS A 73 7.89 12.02 9.17
CA HIS A 73 6.74 12.44 8.35
C HIS A 73 6.34 11.39 7.31
N VAL A 74 7.06 10.26 7.22
CA VAL A 74 6.68 9.10 6.40
C VAL A 74 6.11 8.02 7.30
N LEU A 75 4.91 7.56 6.99
CA LEU A 75 4.25 6.46 7.68
C LEU A 75 4.13 5.29 6.71
N GLY A 76 4.53 4.11 7.15
CA GLY A 76 4.43 2.88 6.38
C GLY A 76 3.45 1.90 7.03
N ILE A 77 2.63 1.26 6.22
CA ILE A 77 1.71 0.20 6.62
C ILE A 77 1.92 -0.97 5.67
N SER A 78 2.04 -2.18 6.20
CA SER A 78 1.92 -3.42 5.43
C SER A 78 1.01 -4.39 6.18
N ASP A 79 -0.09 -4.76 5.55
CA ASP A 79 -1.16 -5.57 6.14
C ASP A 79 -1.76 -6.51 5.07
N PRO A 80 -1.76 -7.84 5.27
CA PRO A 80 -2.37 -8.79 4.32
C PRO A 80 -3.86 -8.52 4.06
N ALA A 81 -4.55 -7.84 4.97
CA ALA A 81 -5.96 -7.47 4.82
C ALA A 81 -6.21 -6.41 3.74
N LEU A 82 -5.14 -5.83 3.17
CA LEU A 82 -5.22 -4.92 2.03
C LEU A 82 -5.35 -5.65 0.69
N ALA A 83 -5.20 -6.97 0.66
CA ALA A 83 -5.39 -7.76 -0.55
C ALA A 83 -6.82 -8.29 -0.65
N ASP A 84 -7.30 -8.45 -1.89
CA ASP A 84 -8.60 -9.01 -2.20
C ASP A 84 -8.56 -9.80 -3.51
N SER A 85 -9.63 -10.55 -3.75
CA SER A 85 -9.99 -11.29 -4.97
C SER A 85 -10.77 -10.46 -6.00
N GLY A 86 -10.88 -9.14 -5.82
CA GLY A 86 -11.47 -8.19 -6.79
C GLY A 86 -12.94 -7.80 -6.54
N ASN A 87 -13.48 -8.01 -5.34
CA ASN A 87 -14.89 -7.75 -5.02
C ASN A 87 -15.11 -6.55 -4.08
N ASP A 88 -14.14 -6.23 -3.21
CA ASP A 88 -14.35 -5.35 -2.05
C ASP A 88 -13.39 -4.15 -1.99
N LEU A 89 -12.30 -4.15 -2.77
CA LEU A 89 -11.33 -3.04 -2.88
C LEU A 89 -10.82 -2.51 -1.51
N PRO A 90 -10.24 -3.38 -0.65
CA PRO A 90 -9.84 -3.02 0.70
C PRO A 90 -8.76 -1.94 0.75
N LEU A 91 -7.87 -1.84 -0.24
CA LEU A 91 -6.86 -0.79 -0.29
C LEU A 91 -7.51 0.59 -0.43
N LEU A 92 -8.47 0.73 -1.36
CA LEU A 92 -9.21 1.98 -1.54
C LEU A 92 -10.00 2.35 -0.28
N SER A 93 -10.60 1.36 0.39
CA SER A 93 -11.33 1.58 1.64
C SER A 93 -10.41 2.13 2.74
N GLU A 94 -9.25 1.52 2.96
CA GLU A 94 -8.29 1.97 3.97
C GLU A 94 -7.70 3.34 3.61
N ALA A 95 -7.39 3.57 2.33
CA ALA A 95 -6.89 4.86 1.85
C ALA A 95 -7.89 6.02 2.08
N ARG A 96 -9.20 5.77 2.01
CA ARG A 96 -10.25 6.76 2.35
C ARG A 96 -10.20 7.13 3.83
N GLY A 97 -10.10 6.14 4.72
CA GLY A 97 -9.97 6.39 6.17
C GLY A 97 -8.69 7.17 6.49
N LEU A 98 -7.58 6.85 5.83
CA LEU A 98 -6.32 7.58 5.96
C LEU A 98 -6.41 9.01 5.42
N ARG A 99 -7.13 9.25 4.31
CA ARG A 99 -7.37 10.60 3.77
C ARG A 99 -8.17 11.46 4.75
N GLU A 100 -9.20 10.92 5.39
CA GLU A 100 -9.97 11.64 6.41
C GLU A 100 -9.10 12.05 7.61
N ARG A 101 -8.18 11.16 8.02
CA ARG A 101 -7.27 11.41 9.14
C ARG A 101 -6.11 12.33 8.78
N TYR A 102 -5.61 12.24 7.55
CA TYR A 102 -4.45 12.97 7.05
C TYR A 102 -4.80 13.72 5.76
N PRO A 103 -5.64 14.77 5.84
CA PRO A 103 -6.15 15.47 4.65
C PRO A 103 -5.06 16.11 3.81
N ASP A 104 -3.94 16.50 4.42
CA ASP A 104 -2.81 17.13 3.73
C ASP A 104 -1.74 16.13 3.25
N ALA A 105 -1.96 14.82 3.42
CA ALA A 105 -0.97 13.81 3.03
C ALA A 105 -1.01 13.49 1.53
N ARG A 106 0.13 13.04 1.00
CA ARG A 106 0.14 12.17 -0.18
C ARG A 106 -0.01 10.74 0.30
N ILE A 107 -0.99 10.01 -0.21
CA ILE A 107 -1.24 8.61 0.14
C ILE A 107 -0.98 7.78 -1.10
N VAL A 108 -0.13 6.76 -0.97
CA VAL A 108 0.19 5.84 -2.06
C VAL A 108 0.04 4.42 -1.54
N GLY A 109 -0.80 3.63 -2.20
CA GLY A 109 -1.04 2.24 -1.88
C GLY A 109 -0.66 1.34 -3.06
N ARG A 110 -0.08 0.18 -2.74
CA ARG A 110 0.28 -0.85 -3.72
C ARG A 110 -0.08 -2.21 -3.17
N VAL A 111 -0.91 -2.92 -3.91
CA VAL A 111 -1.33 -4.28 -3.62
C VAL A 111 -1.13 -5.13 -4.85
N GLY A 112 -0.43 -6.24 -4.68
CA GLY A 112 -0.24 -7.25 -5.71
C GLY A 112 -0.15 -8.60 -5.03
N PHE A 113 -1.10 -9.46 -5.31
CA PHE A 113 -1.14 -10.80 -4.73
C PHE A 113 -1.53 -11.85 -5.78
N HIS A 114 -1.10 -13.09 -5.56
CA HIS A 114 -1.32 -14.20 -6.47
C HIS A 114 -1.86 -15.41 -5.72
N CYS A 115 -3.15 -15.68 -5.90
CA CYS A 115 -3.79 -16.93 -5.46
C CYS A 115 -4.71 -17.44 -6.56
N GLY A 116 -4.18 -18.33 -7.39
CA GLY A 116 -4.86 -18.85 -8.58
C GLY A 116 -4.76 -17.90 -9.79
N ALA A 117 -5.04 -16.62 -9.58
CA ALA A 117 -4.82 -15.54 -10.54
C ALA A 117 -4.14 -14.34 -9.85
N ALA A 118 -3.41 -13.53 -10.62
CA ALA A 118 -2.83 -12.30 -10.10
C ALA A 118 -3.90 -11.21 -10.05
N HIS A 119 -4.08 -10.59 -8.88
CA HIS A 119 -4.92 -9.40 -8.73
C HIS A 119 -4.10 -8.26 -8.15
N THR A 120 -4.28 -7.06 -8.69
CA THR A 120 -3.59 -5.84 -8.28
C THR A 120 -4.58 -4.77 -7.88
N GLU A 121 -4.20 -3.94 -6.92
CA GLU A 121 -4.90 -2.71 -6.56
C GLU A 121 -3.86 -1.65 -6.22
N ASP A 122 -3.91 -0.51 -6.91
CA ASP A 122 -2.95 0.58 -6.75
C ASP A 122 -3.69 1.91 -6.63
N ILE A 123 -3.17 2.80 -5.79
CA ILE A 123 -3.77 4.12 -5.57
C ILE A 123 -2.71 5.17 -5.33
N VAL A 124 -2.88 6.35 -5.92
CA VAL A 124 -2.19 7.58 -5.52
C VAL A 124 -3.22 8.65 -5.27
N TRP A 125 -3.14 9.27 -4.10
CA TRP A 125 -4.03 10.35 -3.69
C TRP A 125 -3.20 11.54 -3.21
N LEU A 126 -3.28 12.66 -3.92
CA LEU A 126 -2.58 13.89 -3.61
C LEU A 126 -3.34 14.76 -2.60
N PRO A 127 -2.66 15.67 -1.88
CA PRO A 127 -3.28 16.58 -0.91
C PRO A 127 -4.34 17.51 -1.50
N ASP A 128 -4.24 17.85 -2.78
CA ASP A 128 -5.20 18.72 -3.48
C ASP A 128 -6.48 17.99 -3.91
N GLY A 129 -6.57 16.70 -3.60
CA GLY A 129 -7.71 15.84 -3.92
C GLY A 129 -7.58 15.10 -5.25
N ALA A 130 -6.59 15.39 -6.08
CA ALA A 130 -6.32 14.60 -7.28
C ALA A 130 -6.00 13.15 -6.86
N MET A 131 -6.61 12.19 -7.54
CA MET A 131 -6.49 10.77 -7.21
C MET A 131 -6.56 9.94 -8.48
N PHE A 132 -5.79 8.86 -8.52
CA PHE A 132 -6.09 7.72 -9.39
C PHE A 132 -6.15 6.45 -8.54
N HIS A 133 -6.96 5.49 -8.98
CA HIS A 133 -7.06 4.14 -8.44
C HIS A 133 -7.20 3.16 -9.60
N ALA A 134 -6.45 2.07 -9.56
CA ALA A 134 -6.43 1.02 -10.56
C ALA A 134 -6.59 -0.34 -9.88
N ALA A 135 -7.49 -1.19 -10.37
CA ALA A 135 -7.75 -2.49 -9.77
C ALA A 135 -8.19 -3.53 -10.81
N GLY A 136 -7.70 -4.76 -10.70
CA GLY A 136 -8.14 -5.85 -11.56
C GLY A 136 -7.09 -6.95 -11.75
N TRP A 137 -7.28 -7.74 -12.80
CA TRP A 137 -6.37 -8.82 -13.20
C TRP A 137 -5.49 -8.35 -14.37
N PRO A 138 -4.16 -8.25 -14.20
CA PRO A 138 -3.29 -7.85 -15.30
C PRO A 138 -3.44 -8.78 -16.51
N GLY A 139 -3.61 -8.18 -17.70
CA GLY A 139 -3.86 -8.88 -18.96
C GLY A 139 -5.20 -9.62 -19.07
N ASP A 140 -6.18 -9.34 -18.19
CA ASP A 140 -7.53 -9.92 -18.24
C ASP A 140 -8.61 -8.88 -17.88
N GLU A 141 -9.84 -9.08 -18.36
CA GLU A 141 -10.97 -8.22 -18.04
C GLU A 141 -11.84 -8.83 -16.92
N PRO A 142 -12.37 -8.04 -15.97
CA PRO A 142 -12.33 -6.57 -15.95
C PRO A 142 -11.09 -6.00 -15.27
N PHE A 143 -10.60 -4.88 -15.80
CA PHE A 143 -9.63 -4.00 -15.15
C PHE A 143 -10.20 -2.59 -15.09
N GLU A 144 -10.32 -2.03 -13.88
CA GLU A 144 -10.93 -0.73 -13.66
C GLU A 144 -9.87 0.32 -13.29
N VAL A 145 -9.92 1.46 -13.96
CA VAL A 145 -9.13 2.64 -13.61
C VAL A 145 -10.10 3.80 -13.36
N THR A 146 -9.99 4.41 -12.19
CA THR A 146 -10.73 5.62 -11.82
C THR A 146 -9.79 6.78 -11.54
N GLY A 147 -10.24 8.00 -11.83
CA GLY A 147 -9.41 9.21 -11.69
C GLY A 147 -8.60 9.54 -12.94
N ASP A 148 -7.53 10.33 -12.78
CA ASP A 148 -6.70 10.82 -13.89
C ASP A 148 -5.20 10.65 -13.55
N PRO A 149 -4.57 9.54 -13.98
CA PRO A 149 -3.14 9.32 -13.81
C PRO A 149 -2.27 10.42 -14.45
N GLY A 150 -2.71 11.01 -15.56
CA GLY A 150 -2.00 12.11 -16.21
C GLY A 150 -1.98 13.38 -15.36
N ALA A 151 -3.09 13.70 -14.68
CA ALA A 151 -3.14 14.79 -13.73
C ALA A 151 -2.19 14.56 -12.54
N ILE A 152 -2.10 13.33 -12.05
CA ILE A 152 -1.16 12.94 -10.98
C ILE A 152 0.29 13.13 -11.45
N ALA A 153 0.64 12.59 -12.62
CA ALA A 153 1.98 12.72 -13.18
C ALA A 153 2.39 14.20 -13.36
N SER A 154 1.48 15.01 -13.91
CA SER A 154 1.68 16.46 -14.09
C SER A 154 1.89 17.19 -12.75
N ALA A 155 1.05 16.90 -11.74
CA ALA A 155 1.15 17.53 -10.42
C ALA A 155 2.45 17.16 -9.67
N LEU A 156 2.97 15.96 -9.91
CA LEU A 156 4.21 15.47 -9.33
C LEU A 156 5.46 15.82 -10.16
N GLY A 157 5.28 16.35 -11.37
CA GLY A 157 6.37 16.63 -12.29
C GLY A 157 7.08 15.36 -12.79
N ILE A 158 6.36 14.24 -12.88
CA ILE A 158 6.89 13.00 -13.46
C ILE A 158 7.11 13.25 -14.96
N PRO A 159 8.33 13.03 -15.48
CA PRO A 159 8.65 13.38 -16.84
C PRO A 159 8.01 12.40 -17.83
N ALA A 160 7.70 12.87 -19.04
CA ALA A 160 7.00 12.08 -20.05
C ALA A 160 7.75 10.79 -20.41
N GLU A 161 9.08 10.83 -20.47
CA GLU A 161 9.89 9.62 -20.74
C GLU A 161 9.65 8.50 -19.71
N ALA A 162 9.42 8.84 -18.44
CA ALA A 162 9.15 7.85 -17.41
C ALA A 162 7.72 7.29 -17.51
N LEU A 163 6.79 8.04 -18.11
CA LEU A 163 5.43 7.57 -18.37
C LEU A 163 5.38 6.65 -19.59
N GLU A 164 6.16 6.98 -20.64
CA GLU A 164 6.34 6.14 -21.82
C GLU A 164 6.97 4.78 -21.45
N ASP A 165 8.00 4.78 -20.59
CA ASP A 165 8.64 3.55 -20.11
C ASP A 165 7.67 2.64 -19.32
N LEU A 166 6.60 3.21 -18.74
CA LEU A 166 5.55 2.46 -18.02
C LEU A 166 4.41 1.97 -18.92
N GLY A 167 4.39 2.35 -20.20
CA GLY A 167 3.29 2.04 -21.10
C GLY A 167 2.01 2.81 -20.75
N LEU A 168 2.09 4.02 -20.18
CA LEU A 168 0.88 4.83 -19.92
C LEU A 168 0.16 5.29 -21.21
N ASP A 169 0.76 5.06 -22.37
CA ASP A 169 0.16 5.22 -23.69
C ASP A 169 -0.54 3.96 -24.22
N GLU A 170 -0.47 2.83 -23.51
CA GLU A 170 -1.17 1.60 -23.88
C GLU A 170 -2.69 1.81 -23.92
N GLU A 171 -3.34 1.15 -24.88
CA GLU A 171 -4.80 1.25 -25.04
C GLU A 171 -5.56 0.49 -23.95
N ASP A 172 -4.97 -0.61 -23.46
CA ASP A 172 -5.56 -1.46 -22.42
C ASP A 172 -4.92 -1.15 -21.04
N PRO A 173 -5.70 -0.64 -20.07
CA PRO A 173 -5.18 -0.40 -18.73
C PRO A 173 -4.71 -1.66 -18.00
N ALA A 174 -5.14 -2.85 -18.42
CA ALA A 174 -4.71 -4.12 -17.82
C ALA A 174 -3.26 -4.49 -18.17
N ASP A 175 -2.68 -3.87 -19.19
CA ASP A 175 -1.29 -4.08 -19.63
C ASP A 175 -0.30 -3.11 -18.96
N ILE A 176 -0.79 -2.16 -18.16
CA ILE A 176 0.01 -1.13 -17.49
C ILE A 176 0.43 -1.60 -16.09
N GLU A 177 1.73 -1.45 -15.77
CA GLU A 177 2.28 -1.75 -14.44
C GLU A 177 1.99 -0.61 -13.44
N TRP A 178 0.74 -0.53 -12.96
CA TRP A 178 0.28 0.55 -12.07
C TRP A 178 1.04 0.65 -10.74
N ALA A 179 1.57 -0.45 -10.22
CA ALA A 179 2.42 -0.48 -9.04
C ALA A 179 3.72 0.32 -9.24
N ASP A 180 4.27 0.32 -10.45
CA ASP A 180 5.46 1.09 -10.80
C ASP A 180 5.12 2.58 -10.95
N PHE A 181 3.93 2.92 -11.49
CA PHE A 181 3.45 4.30 -11.47
C PHE A 181 3.25 4.83 -10.04
N ALA A 182 2.68 4.01 -9.14
CA ALA A 182 2.57 4.33 -7.73
C ALA A 182 3.95 4.50 -7.06
N ALA A 183 4.95 3.67 -7.41
CA ALA A 183 6.32 3.83 -6.95
C ALA A 183 6.94 5.16 -7.41
N LEU A 184 6.76 5.54 -8.68
CA LEU A 184 7.19 6.85 -9.20
C LEU A 184 6.53 8.01 -8.46
N ALA A 185 5.26 7.86 -8.07
CA ALA A 185 4.55 8.89 -7.31
C ALA A 185 5.11 9.11 -5.89
N LEU A 186 5.79 8.11 -5.31
CA LEU A 186 6.58 8.28 -4.09
C LEU A 186 7.99 8.80 -4.36
N GLY A 187 8.60 8.41 -5.50
CA GLY A 187 9.93 8.86 -5.89
C GLY A 187 10.99 8.50 -4.84
N GLU A 188 11.85 9.45 -4.49
CA GLU A 188 12.88 9.23 -3.45
C GLU A 188 12.30 8.99 -2.06
N ALA A 189 11.01 9.29 -1.82
CA ALA A 189 10.36 9.07 -0.53
C ALA A 189 9.90 7.61 -0.32
N ASP A 190 10.02 6.73 -1.32
CA ASP A 190 9.58 5.33 -1.22
C ASP A 190 10.48 4.52 -0.25
N PRO A 191 9.96 4.06 0.90
CA PRO A 191 10.77 3.33 1.87
C PRO A 191 10.91 1.84 1.55
N TRP A 192 10.03 1.27 0.70
CA TRP A 192 9.84 -0.18 0.62
C TRP A 192 10.93 -0.93 -0.15
N GLY A 193 11.75 -0.22 -0.93
CA GLY A 193 12.90 -0.79 -1.64
C GLY A 193 14.23 -0.77 -0.87
N ILE A 194 14.28 -0.21 0.34
CA ILE A 194 15.55 0.09 1.02
C ILE A 194 15.82 -0.90 2.16
N GLU A 195 16.79 -1.80 1.96
CA GLU A 195 17.12 -2.91 2.89
C GLU A 195 17.30 -2.54 4.36
N ARG A 196 17.87 -1.36 4.63
CA ARG A 196 18.14 -0.92 6.01
C ARG A 196 16.94 -0.29 6.72
N ILE A 197 15.85 -0.04 6.01
CA ILE A 197 14.64 0.51 6.62
C ILE A 197 13.93 -0.60 7.37
N GLN A 198 13.49 -0.28 8.59
CA GLN A 198 12.82 -1.21 9.48
C GLN A 198 11.42 -0.69 9.80
N THR A 199 10.47 -1.62 9.86
CA THR A 199 9.14 -1.47 10.44
C THR A 199 9.11 -2.08 11.85
N THR A 200 7.98 -1.97 12.53
CA THR A 200 7.67 -2.79 13.71
C THR A 200 6.52 -3.72 13.34
N ALA A 201 6.69 -5.01 13.61
CA ALA A 201 5.63 -5.99 13.45
C ALA A 201 4.80 -6.10 14.73
N PHE A 202 3.49 -6.18 14.54
CA PHE A 202 2.50 -6.34 15.59
C PHE A 202 1.66 -7.56 15.28
N ARG A 203 1.35 -8.34 16.31
CA ARG A 203 0.24 -9.28 16.27
C ARG A 203 -1.03 -8.51 16.60
N VAL A 204 -2.03 -8.64 15.75
CA VAL A 204 -3.30 -7.94 15.86
C VAL A 204 -4.46 -8.92 15.77
N ARG A 205 -5.60 -8.47 16.27
CA ARG A 205 -6.89 -9.05 15.99
C ARG A 205 -7.53 -8.19 14.92
N HIS A 206 -7.64 -8.73 13.70
CA HIS A 206 -8.37 -8.09 12.63
C HIS A 206 -9.87 -8.10 12.90
N THR A 207 -10.59 -7.24 12.18
CA THR A 207 -12.05 -7.28 12.18
C THR A 207 -12.56 -8.62 11.64
N GLU A 208 -13.79 -9.02 12.00
CA GLU A 208 -14.41 -10.25 11.49
C GLU A 208 -14.47 -10.27 9.96
N PHE A 209 -14.79 -9.12 9.36
CA PHE A 209 -14.81 -8.95 7.91
C PHE A 209 -13.43 -9.20 7.29
N ALA A 210 -12.39 -8.49 7.74
CA ALA A 210 -11.03 -8.66 7.22
C ALA A 210 -10.51 -10.10 7.42
N THR A 211 -10.83 -10.73 8.55
CA THR A 211 -10.45 -12.12 8.82
C THR A 211 -11.11 -13.07 7.82
N SER A 212 -12.42 -12.93 7.57
CA SER A 212 -13.14 -13.76 6.62
C SER A 212 -12.60 -13.63 5.20
N THR A 213 -12.38 -12.38 4.73
CA THR A 213 -11.85 -12.11 3.40
C THR A 213 -10.44 -12.68 3.23
N MET A 214 -9.56 -12.49 4.22
CA MET A 214 -8.22 -13.06 4.19
C MET A 214 -8.22 -14.59 4.21
N GLU A 215 -9.01 -15.23 5.08
CA GLU A 215 -9.09 -16.69 5.10
C GLU A 215 -9.57 -17.25 3.75
N GLU A 216 -10.56 -16.57 3.14
CA GLU A 216 -11.07 -16.94 1.83
C GLU A 216 -9.98 -16.84 0.75
N LEU A 217 -9.31 -15.68 0.70
CA LEU A 217 -8.29 -15.34 -0.28
C LEU A 217 -7.05 -16.21 -0.18
N TYR A 218 -6.52 -16.45 1.03
CA TYR A 218 -5.19 -17.06 1.21
C TYR A 218 -5.21 -18.57 1.43
N PHE A 219 -6.35 -19.16 1.82
CA PHE A 219 -6.42 -20.58 2.19
C PHE A 219 -7.50 -21.40 1.48
N THR A 220 -8.43 -20.77 0.76
CA THR A 220 -9.48 -21.49 0.01
C THR A 220 -9.54 -21.17 -1.48
N GLY A 221 -8.77 -20.18 -1.96
CA GLY A 221 -8.58 -19.89 -3.38
C GLY A 221 -7.77 -20.94 -4.14
#